data_AF-A0A9D2R5D2-F1
#
_entry.id   AF-A0A9D2R5D2-F1
#
_cell.length_a   1.000
_cell.length_b   1.000
_cell.length_c   1.000
_cell.angle_alpha   90.00
_cell.angle_beta   90.00
_cell.angle_gamma   90.00
#
_symmetry.space_group_name_H-M   'P 1'
#
loop_
_entity.id
_entity.type
_entity.pdbx_description
1 polymer ?
#
loop_
_entity_poly.entity_id
_entity_poly.type
_entity_poly.pdbx_seq_one_letter_code
_entity_poly.pdbx_strand_id
1 'polypeptide(L)'
;MEKSLEHFRELFGLEEPDIRTYSPLTLAYIGDAVYELVIRTLLVEKGNTQVNKLNQRANRLVKASAQSEMIEKLKTCLTEEEMSIFRRGRNAKSYTMAKNATMSDYRRATGFEALMGYLYLTEQWGRILELVKLGLQEGEEDGEQIPGK
;
A
#
# COMPACT_ATOMS: atom_id res chain seq x y z
N MET A 1 -12.24 8.11 9.98
CA MET A 1 -11.49 6.84 10.01
C MET A 1 -10.64 6.72 11.27
N GLU A 2 -10.12 7.81 11.84
CA GLU A 2 -9.45 7.88 13.19
C GLU A 2 -10.26 7.37 14.40
N LYS A 3 -11.48 6.85 14.21
CA LYS A 3 -12.25 6.20 15.28
C LYS A 3 -12.53 4.73 14.98
N SER A 4 -12.09 4.22 13.82
CA SER A 4 -12.45 2.86 13.41
C SER A 4 -11.59 1.81 14.08
N LEU A 5 -10.30 2.07 14.33
CA LEU A 5 -9.42 1.06 14.94
C LEU A 5 -9.59 0.98 16.45
N GLU A 6 -9.69 2.11 17.15
CA GLU A 6 -10.07 2.12 18.57
C GLU A 6 -11.39 1.37 18.79
N HIS A 7 -12.44 1.73 18.04
CA HIS A 7 -13.74 1.06 18.16
C HIS A 7 -13.68 -0.42 17.77
N PHE A 8 -12.87 -0.80 16.77
CA PHE A 8 -12.65 -2.19 16.41
C PHE A 8 -12.03 -2.96 17.58
N ARG A 9 -11.01 -2.40 18.23
CA ARG A 9 -10.38 -3.03 19.39
C ARG A 9 -11.37 -3.20 20.54
N GLU A 10 -12.16 -2.18 20.85
CA GLU A 10 -13.21 -2.26 21.88
C GLU A 10 -14.24 -3.36 21.57
N LEU A 11 -14.75 -3.39 20.34
CA LEU A 11 -15.78 -4.34 19.92
C LEU A 11 -15.30 -5.79 20.01
N PHE A 12 -14.03 -6.04 19.72
CA PHE A 12 -13.42 -7.37 19.75
C PHE A 12 -12.66 -7.67 21.05
N GLY A 13 -12.66 -6.75 22.03
CA GLY A 13 -11.97 -6.94 23.31
C GLY A 13 -10.44 -7.08 23.17
N LEU A 14 -9.84 -6.33 22.25
CA LEU A 14 -8.40 -6.40 21.95
C LEU A 14 -7.63 -5.31 22.71
N GLU A 15 -6.45 -5.67 23.22
CA GLU A 15 -5.52 -4.69 23.78
C GLU A 15 -4.88 -3.84 22.68
N GLU A 16 -4.45 -2.62 23.04
CA GLU A 16 -3.66 -1.78 22.16
C GLU A 16 -2.26 -2.41 21.96
N PRO A 17 -1.91 -2.82 20.73
CA PRO A 17 -0.64 -3.44 20.47
C PRO A 17 0.50 -2.40 20.38
N ASP A 18 1.68 -2.73 20.89
CA ASP A 18 2.89 -1.96 20.56
C ASP A 18 3.34 -2.32 19.13
N ILE A 19 2.91 -1.51 18.17
CA ILE A 19 3.16 -1.70 16.72
C ILE A 19 4.65 -1.85 16.40
N ARG A 20 5.55 -1.28 17.22
CA ARG A 20 7.01 -1.37 17.03
C ARG A 20 7.51 -2.81 17.12
N THR A 21 6.79 -3.65 17.87
CA THR A 21 7.09 -5.09 18.06
C THR A 21 6.70 -5.94 16.87
N TYR A 22 5.88 -5.43 15.94
CA TYR A 22 5.39 -6.23 14.82
C TYR A 22 6.54 -6.54 13.86
N SER A 23 6.51 -7.78 13.34
CA SER A 23 7.45 -8.17 12.30
C SER A 23 7.17 -7.36 11.02
N PRO A 24 8.19 -7.04 10.20
CA PRO A 24 7.96 -6.30 8.96
C PRO A 24 7.01 -7.03 8.00
N LEU A 25 6.98 -8.37 8.02
CA LEU A 25 6.06 -9.17 7.21
C LEU A 25 4.61 -9.10 7.74
N THR A 26 4.43 -8.97 9.05
CA THR A 26 3.10 -8.74 9.65
C THR A 26 2.55 -7.38 9.24
N LEU A 27 3.41 -6.34 9.23
CA LEU A 27 3.04 -5.02 8.72
C LEU A 27 2.70 -5.08 7.22
N ALA A 28 3.52 -5.77 6.43
CA ALA A 28 3.26 -5.94 5.00
C ALA A 28 1.94 -6.66 4.73
N TYR A 29 1.62 -7.70 5.51
CA TYR A 29 0.36 -8.44 5.37
C TYR A 29 -0.88 -7.55 5.46
N ILE A 30 -0.97 -6.68 6.47
CA ILE A 30 -2.13 -5.77 6.59
C ILE A 30 -2.02 -4.60 5.60
N GLY A 31 -0.81 -4.13 5.32
CA GLY A 31 -0.57 -3.02 4.41
C GLY A 31 -0.92 -3.33 2.95
N ASP A 32 -0.73 -4.57 2.50
CA ASP A 32 -1.19 -5.04 1.19
C ASP A 32 -2.71 -4.92 1.06
N ALA A 33 -3.45 -5.39 2.08
CA ALA A 33 -4.91 -5.26 2.11
C ALA A 33 -5.39 -3.80 2.14
N VAL A 34 -4.69 -2.94 2.89
CA VAL A 34 -4.98 -1.50 2.94
C VAL A 34 -4.76 -0.85 1.58
N TYR A 35 -3.62 -1.12 0.93
CA TYR A 35 -3.31 -0.57 -0.38
C TYR A 35 -4.29 -1.04 -1.45
N GLU A 36 -4.61 -2.34 -1.48
CA GLU A 36 -5.62 -2.92 -2.36
C GLU A 36 -6.98 -2.21 -2.19
N LEU A 37 -7.41 -1.97 -0.96
CA LEU A 37 -8.65 -1.26 -0.67
C LEU A 37 -8.62 0.18 -1.20
N VAL A 38 -7.54 0.93 -0.99
CA VAL A 38 -7.40 2.29 -1.50
C VAL A 38 -7.50 2.29 -3.03
N ILE A 39 -6.75 1.43 -3.72
CA ILE A 39 -6.74 1.34 -5.18
C ILE A 39 -8.12 0.95 -5.72
N ARG A 40 -8.78 -0.06 -5.15
CA ARG A 40 -10.13 -0.46 -5.58
C ARG A 40 -11.15 0.64 -5.34
N THR A 41 -11.06 1.33 -4.21
CA THR A 41 -11.94 2.47 -3.90
C THR A 41 -11.76 3.57 -4.95
N LEU A 42 -10.53 3.96 -5.25
CA LEU A 42 -10.24 4.95 -6.29
C LEU A 42 -10.81 4.55 -7.66
N LEU A 43 -10.68 3.29 -8.05
CA LEU A 43 -11.19 2.79 -9.34
C LEU A 43 -12.72 2.79 -9.41
N VAL A 44 -13.40 2.42 -8.32
CA VAL A 44 -14.86 2.43 -8.22
C VAL A 44 -15.40 3.86 -8.25
N GLU A 45 -14.79 4.77 -7.49
CA GLU A 45 -15.17 6.19 -7.43
C GLU A 45 -14.92 6.92 -8.77
N LYS A 46 -13.91 6.52 -9.55
CA LYS A 46 -13.65 7.07 -10.89
C LYS A 46 -14.65 6.63 -11.96
N GLY A 47 -15.48 5.60 -11.71
CA GLY A 47 -16.55 5.23 -12.62
C GLY A 47 -17.04 3.80 -12.46
N ASN A 48 -18.37 3.66 -12.55
CA ASN A 48 -19.03 2.36 -12.53
C ASN A 48 -18.82 1.63 -13.87
N THR A 49 -17.85 0.72 -13.92
CA THR A 49 -17.55 -0.11 -15.09
C THR A 49 -17.68 -1.58 -14.77
N GLN A 50 -17.60 -2.45 -15.78
CA GLN A 50 -17.65 -3.90 -15.58
C GLN A 50 -16.57 -4.37 -14.58
N VAL A 51 -16.95 -5.21 -13.62
CA VAL A 51 -16.08 -5.72 -12.55
C VAL A 51 -14.78 -6.32 -13.10
N ASN A 52 -14.83 -7.02 -14.24
CA ASN A 52 -13.63 -7.58 -14.88
C ASN A 52 -12.62 -6.50 -15.28
N LYS A 53 -13.08 -5.33 -15.76
CA LYS A 53 -12.21 -4.20 -16.10
C LYS A 53 -11.62 -3.56 -14.84
N LEU A 54 -12.42 -3.42 -13.78
CA LEU A 54 -11.95 -2.93 -12.48
C LEU A 54 -10.84 -3.85 -11.92
N ASN A 55 -11.06 -5.16 -11.91
CA ASN A 55 -10.07 -6.14 -11.44
C ASN A 55 -8.78 -6.10 -12.28
N GLN A 56 -8.88 -5.99 -13.61
CA GLN A 56 -7.70 -5.86 -14.47
C GLN A 56 -6.90 -4.58 -14.16
N ARG A 57 -7.57 -3.46 -13.93
CA ARG A 57 -6.92 -2.19 -13.56
C ARG A 57 -6.29 -2.28 -12.16
N ALA A 58 -7.01 -2.81 -11.18
CA ALA A 58 -6.49 -3.01 -9.82
C ALA A 58 -5.22 -3.89 -9.85
N ASN A 59 -5.28 -5.06 -10.49
CA ASN A 59 -4.14 -5.98 -10.62
C ASN A 59 -2.90 -5.33 -11.26
N ARG A 60 -3.08 -4.38 -12.20
CA ARG A 60 -1.96 -3.64 -12.80
C ARG A 60 -1.29 -2.68 -11.82
N LEU A 61 -2.05 -2.08 -10.91
CA LEU A 61 -1.55 -1.10 -9.93
C LEU A 61 -1.01 -1.79 -8.67
N VAL A 62 -1.55 -2.94 -8.30
CA VAL A 62 -1.20 -3.63 -7.04
C VAL A 62 -0.14 -4.72 -7.20
N LYS A 63 0.29 -5.04 -8.42
CA LYS A 63 1.41 -5.96 -8.65
C LYS A 63 2.72 -5.41 -8.06
N ALA A 64 3.60 -6.31 -7.60
CA ALA A 64 4.87 -5.95 -6.97
C ALA A 64 5.75 -4.99 -7.80
N SER A 65 5.77 -5.11 -9.14
CA SER A 65 6.55 -4.19 -9.98
C SER A 65 6.02 -2.75 -9.92
N ALA A 66 4.69 -2.57 -9.92
CA ALA A 66 4.07 -1.25 -9.83
C ALA A 66 4.30 -0.63 -8.45
N GLN A 67 4.19 -1.43 -7.39
CA GLN A 67 4.53 -0.98 -6.03
C GLN A 67 6.02 -0.63 -5.88
N SER A 68 6.91 -1.41 -6.49
CA SER A 68 8.36 -1.15 -6.56
C SER A 68 8.66 0.19 -7.23
N GLU A 69 8.05 0.45 -8.39
CA GLU A 69 8.18 1.73 -9.10
C GLU A 69 7.63 2.89 -8.27
N MET A 70 6.46 2.71 -7.64
CA MET A 70 5.82 3.73 -6.80
C MET A 70 6.72 4.13 -5.63
N ILE A 71 7.25 3.17 -4.87
CA ILE A 71 8.07 3.49 -3.70
C ILE A 71 9.39 4.15 -4.08
N GLU A 72 9.99 3.81 -5.23
CA GLU A 72 11.18 4.50 -5.72
C GLU A 72 10.93 6.00 -5.95
N LYS A 73 9.75 6.37 -6.49
CA LYS A 73 9.34 7.78 -6.65
C LYS A 73 9.12 8.49 -5.31
N LEU A 74 8.53 7.78 -4.35
CA LEU A 74 8.16 8.36 -3.05
C LEU A 74 9.32 8.53 -2.07
N LYS A 75 10.50 7.93 -2.30
CA LYS A 75 11.60 7.88 -1.32
C LYS A 75 12.01 9.24 -0.75
N THR A 76 12.00 10.29 -1.57
CA THR A 76 12.40 11.64 -1.18
C THR A 76 11.32 12.35 -0.36
N CYS A 77 10.07 11.88 -0.42
CA CYS A 77 8.93 12.42 0.31
C CYS A 77 8.73 11.76 1.68
N LEU A 78 9.43 10.65 1.95
CA LEU A 78 9.30 9.91 3.20
C LEU A 78 10.05 10.61 4.34
N THR A 79 9.45 10.59 5.54
CA THR A 79 10.16 10.95 6.77
C THR A 79 11.22 9.90 7.10
N GLU A 80 12.14 10.23 8.01
CA GLU A 80 13.17 9.29 8.47
C GLU A 80 12.56 8.02 9.09
N GLU A 81 11.46 8.17 9.83
CA GLU A 81 10.73 7.06 10.45
C GLU A 81 10.07 6.16 9.38
N GLU A 82 9.35 6.76 8.42
CA GLU A 82 8.72 6.04 7.31
C GLU A 82 9.77 5.28 6.48
N MET A 83 10.90 5.92 6.20
CA MET A 83 12.04 5.31 5.50
C MET A 83 12.64 4.14 6.30
N SER A 84 12.69 4.25 7.64
CA SER A 84 13.13 3.17 8.52
C SER A 84 12.22 1.95 8.45
N ILE A 85 10.90 2.16 8.52
CA ILE A 85 9.90 1.08 8.36
C ILE A 85 10.01 0.44 6.98
N PHE A 86 10.08 1.24 5.91
CA PHE A 86 10.28 0.74 4.55
C PHE A 86 11.54 -0.15 4.44
N ARG A 87 12.68 0.30 4.98
CA ARG A 87 13.94 -0.47 4.95
C ARG A 87 13.81 -1.79 5.72
N ARG A 88 13.11 -1.81 6.86
CA ARG A 88 12.84 -3.03 7.64
C ARG A 88 12.03 -4.04 6.82
N GLY A 89 10.96 -3.59 6.16
CA GLY A 89 10.16 -4.44 5.27
C GLY A 89 10.96 -4.97 4.08
N ARG A 90 11.71 -4.09 3.40
CA ARG A 90 12.53 -4.45 2.24
C ARG A 90 13.59 -5.49 2.53
N ASN A 91 14.15 -5.47 3.73
CA ASN A 91 15.21 -6.38 4.15
C ASN A 91 14.65 -7.64 4.85
N ALA A 92 13.33 -7.78 4.99
CA ALA A 92 12.73 -8.97 5.57
C ALA A 92 12.99 -10.21 4.68
N LYS A 93 13.38 -11.32 5.30
CA LYS A 93 13.61 -12.59 4.58
C LYS A 93 12.27 -13.26 4.32
N SER A 94 11.83 -13.29 3.06
CA SER A 94 10.68 -14.10 2.63
C SER A 94 11.16 -15.46 2.10
N TYR A 95 10.46 -16.54 2.46
CA TYR A 95 10.81 -17.93 2.14
C TYR A 95 10.22 -18.42 0.81
N THR A 96 9.35 -17.65 0.15
CA THR A 96 8.65 -18.06 -1.08
C THR A 96 8.65 -16.97 -2.15
N MET A 97 8.73 -17.38 -3.41
CA MET A 97 8.94 -16.51 -4.58
C MET A 97 7.76 -16.58 -5.57
N ALA A 98 7.30 -15.42 -6.05
CA ALA A 98 6.42 -15.34 -7.22
C ALA A 98 7.24 -15.37 -8.52
N LYS A 99 6.75 -16.08 -9.56
CA LYS A 99 7.50 -16.40 -10.79
C LYS A 99 7.82 -15.20 -11.72
N ASN A 100 7.17 -14.05 -11.54
CA ASN A 100 7.12 -13.00 -12.58
C ASN A 100 7.67 -11.62 -12.16
N ALA A 101 8.19 -11.47 -10.93
CA ALA A 101 8.80 -10.21 -10.45
C ALA A 101 10.26 -10.44 -10.09
N THR A 102 11.12 -9.42 -10.26
CA THR A 102 12.51 -9.57 -9.79
C THR A 102 12.52 -9.64 -8.26
N MET A 103 13.54 -10.31 -7.69
CA MET A 103 13.75 -10.33 -6.23
C MET A 103 13.83 -8.90 -5.65
N SER A 104 14.37 -7.96 -6.42
CA SER A 104 14.47 -6.55 -6.03
C SER A 104 13.09 -5.90 -5.94
N ASP A 105 12.23 -6.11 -6.95
CA ASP A 105 10.87 -5.54 -6.97
C ASP A 105 10.04 -6.09 -5.83
N TYR A 106 10.09 -7.40 -5.62
CA TYR A 106 9.37 -8.05 -4.53
C TYR A 106 9.79 -7.47 -3.17
N ARG A 107 11.10 -7.33 -2.91
CA ARG A 107 11.59 -6.72 -1.67
C ARG A 107 11.13 -5.27 -1.52
N ARG A 108 11.17 -4.47 -2.58
CA ARG A 108 10.70 -3.07 -2.50
C ARG A 108 9.20 -3.00 -2.25
N ALA A 109 8.40 -3.84 -2.91
CA ALA A 109 6.97 -3.97 -2.67
C ALA A 109 6.68 -4.34 -1.22
N THR A 110 7.33 -5.37 -0.66
CA THR A 110 7.20 -5.72 0.76
C THR A 110 7.58 -4.59 1.70
N GLY A 111 8.60 -3.79 1.34
CA GLY A 111 8.93 -2.56 2.07
C GLY A 111 7.81 -1.54 2.04
N PHE A 112 7.19 -1.33 0.88
CA PHE A 112 6.06 -0.42 0.70
C PHE A 112 4.82 -0.88 1.46
N GLU A 113 4.46 -2.16 1.35
CA GLU A 113 3.36 -2.78 2.09
C GLU A 113 3.60 -2.62 3.60
N ALA A 114 4.82 -2.87 4.10
CA ALA A 114 5.13 -2.67 5.51
C ALA A 114 4.94 -1.22 5.97
N LEU A 115 5.27 -0.24 5.13
CA LEU A 115 5.01 1.17 5.39
C LEU A 115 3.50 1.47 5.44
N MET A 116 2.72 0.96 4.48
CA MET A 116 1.26 1.12 4.48
C MET A 116 0.61 0.52 5.74
N GLY A 117 1.07 -0.66 6.17
CA GLY A 117 0.59 -1.31 7.38
C GLY A 117 0.94 -0.53 8.65
N TYR A 118 2.14 0.03 8.73
CA TYR A 118 2.54 0.89 9.85
C TYR A 118 1.65 2.13 9.94
N LEU A 119 1.49 2.85 8.83
CA LEU A 119 0.65 4.06 8.79
C LEU A 119 -0.81 3.73 9.15
N TYR A 120 -1.31 2.58 8.70
CA TYR A 120 -2.68 2.16 9.01
C TYR A 120 -2.87 1.88 10.50
N LEU A 121 -1.98 1.08 11.11
CA LEU A 121 -2.10 0.72 12.52
C LEU A 121 -1.83 1.90 13.47
N THR A 122 -1.11 2.92 12.99
CA THR A 122 -0.91 4.21 13.69
C THR A 122 -1.97 5.26 13.32
N GLU A 123 -3.05 4.85 12.65
CA GLU A 123 -4.21 5.68 12.30
C GLU A 123 -3.93 6.87 11.37
N GLN A 124 -2.80 6.84 10.67
CA GLN A 124 -2.35 7.87 9.74
C GLN A 124 -2.97 7.72 8.34
N TRP A 125 -4.30 7.61 8.27
CA TRP A 125 -5.02 7.41 7.00
C TRP A 125 -4.78 8.53 5.99
N GLY A 126 -4.71 9.78 6.46
CA GLY A 126 -4.42 10.94 5.60
C GLY A 126 -3.08 10.79 4.87
N ARG A 127 -2.05 10.30 5.57
CA ARG A 127 -0.71 10.08 5.02
C ARG A 127 -0.67 8.93 4.02
N ILE A 128 -1.42 7.85 4.27
CA ILE A 128 -1.61 6.77 3.27
C ILE A 128 -2.16 7.33 1.96
N LEU A 129 -3.25 8.09 2.02
CA LEU A 129 -3.88 8.66 0.83
C LEU A 129 -2.96 9.65 0.11
N GLU A 130 -2.21 10.46 0.85
CA GLU A 130 -1.22 11.39 0.29
C GLU A 130 -0.14 10.65 -0.50
N LEU A 131 0.50 9.64 0.11
CA LEU A 131 1.55 8.85 -0.53
C LEU A 131 1.04 8.12 -1.77
N VAL A 132 -0.14 7.50 -1.69
CA VAL A 132 -0.74 6.82 -2.84
C VAL A 132 -1.06 7.82 -3.96
N LYS A 133 -1.61 9.00 -3.62
CA LYS A 133 -1.88 10.04 -4.62
C LYS A 133 -0.61 10.51 -5.31
N LEU A 134 0.43 10.85 -4.55
CA LEU A 134 1.73 11.26 -5.09
C LEU A 134 2.33 10.18 -6.00
N GLY A 135 2.27 8.91 -5.56
CA GLY A 135 2.79 7.77 -6.29
C GLY A 135 2.06 7.50 -7.61
N LEU A 136 0.78 7.86 -7.71
CA LEU A 136 -0.03 7.73 -8.93
C LEU A 136 0.11 8.92 -9.88
N GLN A 137 0.32 10.15 -9.38
CA GLN A 137 0.34 11.38 -10.20
C GLN A 137 1.53 11.44 -11.18
N GLU A 138 2.69 10.91 -10.81
CA GLU A 138 3.86 10.84 -11.71
C GLU A 138 3.80 9.67 -12.72
N GLY A 139 2.63 9.05 -12.88
CA GLY A 139 2.37 8.02 -13.90
C GLY A 139 1.39 8.46 -14.99
N GLU A 140 0.84 9.67 -14.91
CA GLU A 140 -0.17 10.20 -15.83
C GLU A 140 0.43 10.92 -17.07
N GLU A 141 1.74 10.79 -17.33
CA GLU A 141 2.34 11.30 -18.59
C GLU A 141 2.05 10.41 -19.82
N ASP A 142 1.63 9.16 -19.63
CA ASP A 142 1.24 8.26 -20.72
C ASP A 142 -0.28 8.30 -20.97
N GLY A 143 -0.74 9.39 -21.59
CA GLY A 143 -1.68 9.39 -22.73
C GLY A 143 -3.01 8.63 -22.71
N GLU A 144 -3.46 7.98 -21.64
CA GLU A 144 -4.79 7.39 -21.56
C GLU A 144 -5.80 8.44 -21.09
N GLN A 145 -6.34 9.21 -22.05
CA GLN A 145 -7.61 9.89 -21.87
C GLN A 145 -8.64 8.87 -21.38
N ILE A 146 -9.09 9.02 -20.14
CA ILE A 146 -10.24 8.30 -19.61
C ILE A 146 -11.46 8.84 -20.37
N PRO A 147 -12.17 8.02 -21.18
CA PRO A 147 -13.36 8.49 -21.86
C PRO A 147 -14.47 8.63 -20.81
N GLY A 148 -14.95 9.86 -20.63
CA GLY A 148 -15.99 10.19 -19.65
C GLY A 148 -16.21 11.70 -19.48
N LYS A 149 -16.35 12.43 -20.59
CA LYS A 149 -17.34 13.50 -20.67
C LYS A 149 -18.56 12.94 -21.38
#